data_AF-A0A9D6STC8-F1
#
_entry.id   AF-A0A9D6STC8-F1
#
_cell.length_a   1.000
_cell.length_b   1.000
_cell.length_c   1.000
_cell.angle_alpha   90.00
_cell.angle_beta   90.00
_cell.angle_gamma   90.00
#
_symmetry.space_group_name_H-M   'P 1'
#
loop_
_entity.id
_entity.type
_entity.pdbx_description
1 polymer ?
#
loop_
_entity_poly.entity_id
_entity_poly.type
_entity_poly.pdbx_seq_one_letter_code
_entity_poly.pdbx_strand_id
1 'polypeptide(L)'
;MGPRDISRRTFIKYGIAAAAEAMALRLEAAAALSAPSTPPYATARRAAGPTRIDTHGHAVPGLTADRVISLMDQVGISRMVLMARGRNDWLTAEIYKQYPQRILPFVSSMYPAWHRQDERMLAYAENQLRIGIFKGVGEVMLRYYGIPSKNEPEINVPADSPFMKKLG
;
A
#
# COMPACT_ATOMS: atom_id res chain seq x y z
N MET A 1 49.40 -18.42 -13.53
CA MET A 1 48.81 -17.06 -13.62
C MET A 1 47.64 -17.01 -12.66
N GLY A 2 47.81 -16.35 -11.51
CA GLY A 2 46.75 -16.19 -10.50
C GLY A 2 45.86 -14.97 -10.80
N PRO A 3 44.62 -14.95 -10.32
CA PRO A 3 43.71 -13.83 -10.55
C PRO A 3 44.14 -12.60 -9.75
N ARG A 4 44.14 -11.43 -10.41
CA ARG A 4 44.51 -10.14 -9.82
C ARG A 4 43.41 -9.65 -8.90
N ASP A 5 43.82 -9.37 -7.67
CA ASP A 5 43.05 -8.76 -6.59
C ASP A 5 42.77 -7.28 -6.90
N ILE A 6 41.51 -6.95 -7.21
CA ILE A 6 41.06 -5.56 -7.35
C ILE A 6 40.60 -5.11 -5.97
N SER A 7 41.55 -4.52 -5.22
CA SER A 7 41.33 -4.04 -3.86
C SER A 7 40.16 -3.04 -3.76
N ARG A 8 39.43 -3.13 -2.63
CA ARG A 8 38.29 -2.30 -2.18
C ARG A 8 38.49 -0.78 -2.18
N ARG A 9 39.64 -0.25 -2.60
CA ARG A 9 39.95 1.20 -2.57
C ARG A 9 39.58 1.96 -3.85
N THR A 10 39.35 1.28 -4.98
CA THR A 10 39.01 1.98 -6.24
C THR A 10 37.52 2.33 -6.36
N PHE A 11 36.63 1.57 -5.70
CA PHE A 11 35.18 1.82 -5.76
C PHE A 11 34.73 3.05 -4.94
N ILE A 12 35.45 3.42 -3.88
CA ILE A 12 35.06 4.53 -2.99
C ILE A 12 35.30 5.89 -3.66
N LYS A 13 36.25 6.00 -4.59
CA LYS A 13 36.64 7.29 -5.18
C LYS A 13 35.75 7.76 -6.34
N TYR A 14 35.06 6.85 -7.04
CA TYR A 14 34.15 7.20 -8.15
C TYR A 14 32.66 7.23 -7.77
N GLY A 15 32.27 6.65 -6.61
CA GLY A 15 30.88 6.64 -6.15
C GLY A 15 30.44 7.89 -5.38
N ILE A 16 31.36 8.65 -4.79
CA ILE A 16 31.02 9.80 -3.94
C ILE A 16 30.87 11.09 -4.77
N ALA A 17 31.61 11.24 -5.88
CA ALA A 17 31.52 12.43 -6.72
C ALA A 17 30.19 12.53 -7.48
N ALA A 18 29.68 11.42 -8.02
CA ALA A 18 28.40 11.41 -8.75
C ALA A 18 27.17 11.66 -7.85
N ALA A 19 27.26 11.29 -6.56
CA ALA A 19 26.20 11.55 -5.60
C ALA A 19 26.14 13.02 -5.16
N ALA A 20 27.28 13.71 -5.10
CA ALA A 20 27.36 15.11 -4.68
C ALA A 20 26.84 16.08 -5.75
N GLU A 21 27.16 15.86 -7.04
CA GLU A 21 26.65 16.71 -8.13
C GLU A 21 25.14 16.53 -8.37
N ALA A 22 24.60 15.31 -8.21
CA ALA A 22 23.16 15.06 -8.29
C ALA A 22 22.36 15.68 -7.13
N MET A 23 23.02 15.92 -5.99
CA MET A 23 22.40 16.50 -4.79
C MET A 23 22.44 18.03 -4.82
N ALA A 24 23.48 18.63 -5.39
CA ALA A 24 23.57 20.08 -5.61
C ALA A 24 22.55 20.59 -6.64
N LEU A 25 22.34 19.85 -7.75
CA LEU A 25 21.30 20.16 -8.75
C LEU A 25 19.86 20.00 -8.24
N ARG A 26 19.66 19.34 -7.08
CA ARG A 26 18.35 19.23 -6.41
C ARG A 26 18.10 20.30 -5.35
N LEU A 27 19.13 21.01 -4.86
CA LEU A 27 18.94 22.07 -3.87
C LEU A 27 18.54 23.41 -4.50
N GLU A 28 18.97 23.73 -5.73
CA GLU A 28 18.54 24.96 -6.40
C GLU A 28 17.11 24.89 -6.98
N ALA A 29 16.58 23.69 -7.23
CA ALA A 29 15.18 23.51 -7.62
C ALA A 29 14.19 23.65 -6.43
N ALA A 30 14.68 23.66 -5.19
CA ALA A 30 13.86 23.78 -3.98
C ALA A 30 13.47 25.23 -3.64
N ALA A 31 14.01 26.23 -4.36
CA ALA A 31 13.69 27.65 -4.15
C ALA A 31 12.51 28.18 -4.98
N ALA A 32 11.77 27.30 -5.67
CA ALA A 32 10.53 27.64 -6.37
C ALA A 32 9.37 26.74 -5.94
N LEU A 33 9.22 26.52 -4.62
CA LEU A 33 7.97 26.04 -4.02
C LEU A 33 6.94 27.16 -4.08
N SER A 34 6.40 27.38 -5.28
CA SER A 34 5.07 27.94 -5.42
C SER A 34 4.10 27.03 -4.67
N ALA A 35 3.19 27.64 -3.91
CA ALA A 35 2.18 26.94 -3.11
C ALA A 35 1.56 25.78 -3.90
N PRO A 36 1.24 24.64 -3.29
CA PRO A 36 0.71 23.48 -4.00
C PRO A 36 -0.52 23.92 -4.81
N SER A 37 -0.34 23.97 -6.13
CA SER A 37 -1.44 24.20 -7.05
C SER A 37 -2.42 23.06 -6.83
N THR A 38 -3.66 23.43 -6.53
CA THR A 38 -4.71 22.45 -6.26
C THR A 38 -4.80 21.53 -7.48
N PRO A 39 -4.60 20.19 -7.34
CA PRO A 39 -4.62 19.31 -8.49
C PRO A 39 -5.97 19.42 -9.21
N PRO A 40 -6.01 19.31 -10.55
CA PRO A 40 -7.21 19.57 -11.37
C PRO A 40 -8.45 18.74 -11.00
N TYR A 41 -8.31 17.71 -10.16
CA TYR A 41 -9.42 16.97 -9.56
C TYR A 41 -10.21 17.75 -8.49
N ALA A 42 -9.68 18.84 -7.96
CA ALA A 42 -10.30 19.60 -6.87
C ALA A 42 -11.50 20.46 -7.29
N THR A 43 -11.77 20.59 -8.59
CA THR A 43 -12.89 21.38 -9.12
C THR A 43 -14.04 20.53 -9.66
N ALA A 44 -14.04 19.22 -9.42
CA ALA A 44 -15.24 18.40 -9.63
C ALA A 44 -16.34 18.92 -8.70
N ARG A 45 -17.24 19.74 -9.25
CA ARG A 45 -18.42 20.32 -8.62
C ARG A 45 -19.08 19.20 -7.81
N ARG A 46 -18.98 19.25 -6.47
CA ARG A 46 -19.64 18.29 -5.58
C ARG A 46 -21.11 18.28 -5.96
N ALA A 47 -21.57 17.22 -6.63
CA ALA A 47 -22.99 16.99 -6.81
C ALA A 47 -23.62 17.01 -5.40
N ALA A 48 -24.76 17.68 -5.24
CA ALA A 48 -25.43 17.94 -3.97
C ALA A 48 -26.00 16.68 -3.25
N GLY A 49 -25.45 15.49 -3.55
CA GLY A 49 -25.79 14.23 -2.92
C GLY A 49 -24.93 13.93 -1.70
N PRO A 50 -25.31 12.90 -0.91
CA PRO A 50 -24.56 12.47 0.26
C PRO A 50 -23.13 12.06 -0.12
N THR A 51 -22.18 12.36 0.76
CA THR A 51 -20.81 11.87 0.61
C THR A 51 -20.79 10.36 0.73
N ARG A 52 -20.28 9.67 -0.28
CA ARG A 52 -20.12 8.20 -0.28
C ARG A 52 -18.66 7.87 0.02
N ILE A 53 -18.45 6.86 0.87
CA ILE A 53 -17.15 6.29 1.19
C ILE A 53 -17.27 4.79 0.92
N ASP A 54 -16.33 4.26 0.16
CA ASP A 54 -16.17 2.83 0.02
C ASP A 54 -15.32 2.32 1.17
N THR A 55 -15.90 1.52 2.05
CA THR A 55 -15.20 0.99 3.22
C THR A 55 -14.45 -0.32 2.92
N HIS A 56 -14.50 -0.82 1.68
CA HIS A 56 -13.93 -2.11 1.32
C HIS A 56 -13.62 -2.23 -0.18
N GLY A 57 -12.38 -1.94 -0.56
CA GLY A 57 -11.87 -2.17 -1.92
C GLY A 57 -10.66 -3.10 -1.94
N HIS A 58 -10.52 -3.87 -3.03
CA HIS A 58 -9.34 -4.69 -3.27
C HIS A 58 -8.53 -4.22 -4.48
N ALA A 59 -7.24 -3.98 -4.27
CA ALA A 59 -6.29 -3.83 -5.36
C ALA A 59 -5.98 -5.20 -5.98
N VAL A 60 -6.08 -5.30 -7.30
CA VAL A 60 -5.77 -6.51 -8.09
C VAL A 60 -4.69 -6.19 -9.12
N PRO A 61 -3.88 -7.19 -9.55
CA PRO A 61 -2.90 -6.98 -10.60
C PRO A 61 -3.51 -6.36 -11.86
N GLY A 62 -2.82 -5.37 -12.44
CA GLY A 62 -3.28 -4.63 -13.63
C GLY A 62 -4.19 -3.43 -13.35
N LEU A 63 -4.65 -3.23 -12.12
CA LEU A 63 -5.41 -2.05 -11.73
C LEU A 63 -4.47 -0.87 -11.43
N THR A 64 -4.62 0.23 -12.16
CA THR A 64 -3.84 1.46 -11.95
C THR A 64 -4.54 2.43 -10.99
N ALA A 65 -3.76 3.33 -10.37
CA ALA A 65 -4.30 4.35 -9.48
C ALA A 65 -5.34 5.24 -10.18
N ASP A 66 -5.01 5.75 -11.37
CA ASP A 66 -5.92 6.57 -12.18
C ASP A 66 -7.22 5.84 -12.51
N ARG A 67 -7.16 4.53 -12.79
CA ARG A 67 -8.36 3.74 -13.04
C ARG A 67 -9.25 3.67 -11.81
N VAL A 68 -8.67 3.41 -10.62
CA VAL A 68 -9.42 3.40 -9.35
C VAL A 68 -10.11 4.74 -9.12
N ILE A 69 -9.37 5.85 -9.24
CA ILE A 69 -9.93 7.18 -9.00
C ILE A 69 -11.01 7.52 -10.04
N SER A 70 -10.81 7.19 -11.32
CA SER A 70 -11.82 7.42 -12.36
C SER A 70 -13.14 6.71 -12.05
N LEU A 71 -13.08 5.48 -11.53
CA LEU A 71 -14.26 4.70 -11.15
C LEU A 71 -14.93 5.30 -9.91
N MET A 72 -14.14 5.67 -8.90
CA MET A 72 -14.65 6.36 -7.71
C MET A 72 -15.40 7.65 -8.09
N ASP A 73 -14.85 8.45 -9.00
CA ASP A 73 -15.45 9.71 -9.44
C ASP A 73 -16.76 9.49 -10.20
N GLN A 74 -16.83 8.49 -11.10
CA GLN A 74 -18.04 8.15 -11.86
C GLN A 74 -19.25 7.87 -10.97
N VAL A 75 -19.02 7.24 -9.82
CA VAL A 75 -20.06 6.91 -8.85
C VAL A 75 -20.03 7.78 -7.60
N GLY A 76 -19.25 8.87 -7.61
CA GLY A 76 -19.15 9.85 -6.52
C GLY A 76 -18.71 9.28 -5.16
N ILE A 77 -17.80 8.30 -5.16
CA ILE A 77 -17.06 7.83 -3.97
C ILE A 77 -15.93 8.80 -3.68
N SER A 78 -16.00 9.43 -2.51
CA SER A 78 -15.01 10.42 -2.09
C SER A 78 -13.72 9.80 -1.55
N ARG A 79 -13.82 8.67 -0.84
CA ARG A 79 -12.69 7.96 -0.24
C ARG A 79 -12.92 6.45 -0.28
N MET A 80 -11.83 5.69 -0.28
CA MET A 80 -11.87 4.23 -0.27
C MET A 80 -10.88 3.66 0.75
N VAL A 81 -11.30 2.70 1.56
CA VAL A 81 -10.38 1.78 2.25
C VAL A 81 -9.92 0.75 1.24
N LEU A 82 -8.63 0.73 0.95
CA LEU A 82 -8.06 -0.15 -0.07
C LEU A 82 -7.09 -1.12 0.59
N MET A 83 -7.22 -2.40 0.28
CA MET A 83 -6.31 -3.45 0.71
C MET A 83 -5.93 -4.33 -0.49
N ALA A 84 -4.78 -4.99 -0.43
CA ALA A 84 -4.39 -5.87 -1.53
C ALA A 84 -5.20 -7.17 -1.50
N ARG A 85 -5.43 -7.76 -2.68
CA ARG A 85 -5.75 -9.19 -2.77
C ARG A 85 -4.44 -9.98 -2.79
N GLY A 86 -4.16 -10.76 -1.75
CA GLY A 86 -2.90 -11.50 -1.60
C GLY A 86 -1.72 -10.63 -1.15
N ARG A 87 -0.48 -11.10 -1.40
CA ARG A 87 0.78 -10.50 -0.93
C ARG A 87 1.20 -9.24 -1.73
N ASN A 88 0.25 -8.36 -2.02
CA ASN A 88 0.43 -7.24 -2.95
C ASN A 88 0.24 -5.86 -2.29
N ASP A 89 0.56 -5.75 -1.00
CA ASP A 89 0.40 -4.49 -0.24
C ASP A 89 1.17 -3.33 -0.86
N TRP A 90 2.27 -3.61 -1.57
CA TRP A 90 3.02 -2.58 -2.29
C TRP A 90 2.15 -1.85 -3.33
N LEU A 91 1.24 -2.54 -4.03
CA LEU A 91 0.36 -1.92 -5.01
C LEU A 91 -0.61 -0.94 -4.33
N THR A 92 -1.17 -1.34 -3.20
CA THR A 92 -2.02 -0.48 -2.36
C THR A 92 -1.25 0.76 -1.90
N ALA A 93 0.02 0.59 -1.49
CA ALA A 93 0.88 1.71 -1.11
C ALA A 93 1.20 2.65 -2.28
N GLU A 94 1.44 2.13 -3.49
CA GLU A 94 1.68 2.94 -4.68
C GLU A 94 0.44 3.75 -5.08
N ILE A 95 -0.75 3.14 -5.03
CA ILE A 95 -2.02 3.84 -5.29
C ILE A 95 -2.23 4.95 -4.24
N TYR A 96 -1.97 4.67 -2.96
CA TYR A 96 -2.03 5.67 -1.89
C TYR A 96 -1.06 6.83 -2.09
N LYS A 97 0.19 6.57 -2.49
CA LYS A 97 1.19 7.64 -2.73
C LYS A 97 0.74 8.64 -3.80
N GLN A 98 0.05 8.16 -4.83
CA GLN A 98 -0.47 9.01 -5.91
C GLN A 98 -1.71 9.80 -5.47
N TYR A 99 -2.57 9.21 -4.64
CA TYR A 99 -3.83 9.82 -4.21
C TYR A 99 -4.08 9.69 -2.68
N PRO A 100 -3.23 10.31 -1.84
CA PRO A 100 -3.27 10.08 -0.38
C PRO A 100 -4.52 10.63 0.29
N GLN A 101 -5.24 11.55 -0.36
CA GLN A 101 -6.50 12.12 0.14
C GLN A 101 -7.74 11.30 -0.21
N ARG A 102 -7.59 10.32 -1.12
CA ARG A 102 -8.68 9.49 -1.66
C ARG A 102 -8.63 8.07 -1.13
N ILE A 103 -7.46 7.59 -0.73
CA ILE A 103 -7.24 6.18 -0.39
C ILE A 103 -6.78 6.07 1.07
N LEU A 104 -7.39 5.15 1.81
CA LEU A 104 -6.96 4.74 3.13
C LEU A 104 -6.37 3.33 3.04
N PRO A 105 -5.03 3.17 3.02
CA PRO A 105 -4.40 1.89 2.75
C PRO A 105 -4.42 0.97 3.98
N PHE A 106 -4.89 -0.26 3.80
CA PHE A 106 -4.88 -1.33 4.80
C PHE A 106 -3.94 -2.46 4.36
N VAL A 107 -3.24 -3.06 5.33
CA VAL A 107 -2.42 -4.26 5.11
C VAL A 107 -3.37 -5.42 4.82
N SER A 108 -3.10 -6.17 3.76
CA SER A 108 -3.90 -7.34 3.41
C SER A 108 -3.79 -8.44 4.46
N SER A 109 -4.91 -9.10 4.71
CA SER A 109 -4.99 -10.38 5.41
C SER A 109 -5.54 -11.50 4.52
N MET A 110 -5.77 -11.23 3.23
CA MET A 110 -6.29 -12.20 2.26
C MET A 110 -5.19 -13.08 1.65
N TYR A 111 -4.48 -13.85 2.46
CA TYR A 111 -3.57 -14.91 1.98
C TYR A 111 -3.56 -16.12 2.92
N PRO A 112 -3.26 -17.34 2.42
CA PRO A 112 -3.42 -18.57 3.18
C PRO A 112 -2.67 -18.62 4.52
N ALA A 113 -1.54 -17.93 4.65
CA ALA A 113 -0.78 -17.88 5.90
C ALA A 113 -1.54 -17.15 7.03
N TRP A 114 -2.36 -16.14 6.70
CA TRP A 114 -3.21 -15.46 7.67
C TRP A 114 -4.28 -16.41 8.23
N HIS A 115 -4.96 -17.15 7.35
CA HIS A 115 -5.99 -18.11 7.75
C HIS A 115 -5.43 -19.29 8.55
N ARG A 116 -4.15 -19.63 8.34
CA ARG A 116 -3.40 -20.59 9.16
C ARG A 116 -2.89 -20.01 10.48
N GLN A 117 -3.17 -18.74 10.78
CA GLN A 117 -2.73 -18.06 12.00
C GLN A 117 -1.20 -18.06 12.17
N ASP A 118 -0.47 -17.91 11.08
CA ASP A 118 1.00 -17.85 11.09
C ASP A 118 1.48 -16.54 11.72
N GLU A 119 2.17 -16.62 12.87
CA GLU A 119 2.62 -15.44 13.62
C GLU A 119 3.56 -14.52 12.84
N ARG A 120 4.22 -15.02 11.78
CA ARG A 120 5.04 -14.18 10.89
C ARG A 120 4.20 -13.10 10.20
N MET A 121 2.90 -13.33 10.06
CA MET A 121 1.98 -12.36 9.48
C MET A 121 1.66 -11.22 10.45
N LEU A 122 1.68 -11.46 11.76
CA LEU A 122 1.54 -10.40 12.77
C LEU A 122 2.75 -9.47 12.70
N ALA A 123 3.96 -10.03 12.76
CA ALA A 123 5.19 -9.25 12.65
C ALA A 123 5.27 -8.44 11.35
N TYR A 124 4.78 -9.02 10.24
CA TYR A 124 4.68 -8.31 8.97
C TYR A 124 3.69 -7.13 9.04
N ALA A 125 2.48 -7.36 9.55
CA ALA A 125 1.46 -6.32 9.68
C ALA A 125 1.92 -5.19 10.63
N GLU A 126 2.48 -5.53 11.79
CA GLU A 126 3.06 -4.58 12.74
C GLU A 126 4.14 -3.72 12.09
N ASN A 127 5.04 -4.34 11.31
CA ASN A 127 6.08 -3.59 10.61
C ASN A 127 5.49 -2.62 9.58
N GLN A 128 4.47 -3.03 8.82
CA GLN A 128 3.82 -2.18 7.83
C GLN A 128 3.06 -1.01 8.47
N LEU A 129 2.41 -1.24 9.61
CA LEU A 129 1.75 -0.19 10.39
C LEU A 129 2.78 0.79 10.98
N ARG A 130 3.90 0.28 11.48
CA ARG A 130 5.00 1.11 12.03
C ARG A 130 5.64 2.03 10.99
N ILE A 131 5.72 1.60 9.72
CA ILE A 131 6.18 2.45 8.60
C ILE A 131 5.27 3.68 8.39
N GLY A 132 4.02 3.61 8.86
CA GLY A 132 3.10 4.75 8.89
C GLY A 132 2.33 5.00 7.59
N ILE A 133 2.58 4.22 6.54
CA ILE A 133 1.80 4.24 5.29
C ILE A 133 0.42 3.64 5.55
N PHE A 134 0.38 2.40 6.04
CA PHE A 134 -0.86 1.66 6.30
C PHE A 134 -1.53 2.13 7.59
N LYS A 135 -2.86 2.14 7.59
CA LYS A 135 -3.69 2.65 8.70
C LYS A 135 -4.50 1.58 9.42
N GLY A 136 -4.38 0.32 8.98
CA GLY A 136 -5.07 -0.82 9.56
C GLY A 136 -4.73 -2.11 8.84
N VAL A 137 -5.38 -3.19 9.26
CA VAL A 137 -5.28 -4.54 8.65
C VAL A 137 -6.66 -4.98 8.23
N GLY A 138 -6.79 -5.56 7.04
CA GLY A 138 -8.07 -6.06 6.53
C GLY A 138 -7.93 -6.88 5.26
N GLU A 139 -8.92 -7.67 4.87
CA GLU A 139 -10.13 -8.01 5.63
C GLU A 139 -9.84 -9.14 6.63
N VAL A 140 -10.11 -8.89 7.91
CA VAL A 140 -9.95 -9.92 8.95
C VAL A 140 -11.21 -10.77 9.01
N MET A 141 -11.13 -11.96 8.40
CA MET A 141 -12.22 -12.93 8.40
C MET A 141 -12.05 -13.96 9.53
N LEU A 142 -13.02 -14.02 10.44
CA LEU A 142 -13.14 -15.12 11.41
C LEU A 142 -13.85 -16.33 10.81
N ARG A 143 -14.86 -16.07 9.98
CA ARG A 143 -15.68 -17.09 9.33
C ARG A 143 -15.76 -16.79 7.83
N TYR A 144 -15.45 -17.78 7.02
CA TYR A 144 -15.67 -17.74 5.57
C TYR A 144 -16.24 -19.08 5.13
N TYR A 145 -17.45 -19.07 4.60
CA TYR A 145 -18.06 -20.26 3.99
C TYR A 145 -17.47 -20.38 2.59
N GLY A 146 -16.41 -21.18 2.45
CA GLY A 146 -15.66 -21.36 1.22
C GLY A 146 -16.57 -21.65 0.02
N ILE A 147 -16.09 -21.34 -1.18
CA ILE A 147 -16.82 -21.59 -2.43
C ILE A 147 -16.16 -22.80 -3.12
N PRO A 148 -16.73 -24.03 -3.01
CA PRO A 148 -16.08 -25.24 -3.52
C PRO A 148 -15.79 -25.17 -5.02
N SER A 149 -16.70 -24.61 -5.81
CA SER A 149 -16.53 -24.45 -7.27
C SER A 149 -15.38 -23.52 -7.66
N LYS A 150 -14.82 -22.76 -6.72
CA LYS A 150 -13.68 -21.87 -6.92
C LYS A 150 -12.41 -22.34 -6.20
N ASN A 151 -12.42 -23.54 -5.60
CA ASN A 151 -11.35 -24.05 -4.75
C ASN A 151 -10.98 -23.08 -3.60
N GLU A 152 -11.95 -22.34 -3.09
CA GLU A 152 -11.73 -21.43 -1.96
C GLU A 152 -11.99 -22.18 -0.64
N PRO A 153 -11.05 -22.14 0.32
CA PRO A 153 -11.16 -22.92 1.55
C PRO A 153 -12.23 -22.34 2.48
N GLU A 154 -12.84 -23.18 3.32
CA GLU A 154 -13.57 -22.70 4.50
C GLU A 154 -12.58 -22.13 5.52
N ILE A 155 -12.92 -21.00 6.14
CA ILE A 155 -12.13 -20.39 7.22
C ILE A 155 -12.99 -20.42 8.47
N ASN A 156 -12.42 -20.95 9.56
CA ASN A 156 -13.03 -20.97 10.87
C ASN A 156 -11.96 -20.68 11.94
N VAL A 157 -11.76 -19.41 12.25
CA VAL A 157 -10.83 -18.93 13.27
C VAL A 157 -11.63 -18.54 14.52
N PRO A 158 -11.39 -19.18 15.68
CA PRO A 158 -12.02 -18.77 16.94
C PRO A 158 -11.67 -17.31 17.28
N ALA A 159 -12.65 -16.54 17.72
CA ALA A 159 -12.45 -15.13 18.08
C ALA A 159 -11.45 -14.94 19.24
N ASP A 160 -11.30 -15.96 20.10
CA ASP A 160 -10.41 -15.98 21.26
C ASP A 160 -9.06 -16.67 20.99
N SER A 161 -8.74 -16.95 19.72
CA SER A 161 -7.48 -17.59 19.35
C SER A 161 -6.28 -16.73 19.78
N PRO A 162 -5.12 -17.35 20.10
CA PRO A 162 -3.91 -16.60 20.43
C PRO A 162 -3.51 -15.58 19.36
N PHE A 163 -3.74 -15.90 18.09
CA PHE A 163 -3.47 -15.00 16.96
C PHE A 163 -4.36 -13.75 17.00
N MET A 164 -5.68 -13.94 17.20
CA MET A 164 -6.63 -12.81 17.24
C MET A 164 -6.39 -11.92 18.47
N LYS A 165 -6.03 -12.51 19.61
CA LYS A 165 -5.67 -11.76 20.83
C LYS A 165 -4.42 -10.89 20.68
N LYS A 166 -3.49 -11.27 19.80
CA LYS A 166 -2.27 -10.49 19.53
C LYS A 166 -2.49 -9.38 18.49
N LEU A 167 -3.57 -9.45 17.72
CA LEU A 167 -3.86 -8.48 16.64
C LEU A 167 -4.53 -7.19 17.15
N GLY A 168 -5.24 -7.25 18.28
CA GLY A 168 -5.98 -6.11 18.89
C GLY A 168 -5.33 -5.61 20.16
#